data_AF-A0A661VBS7-F1
#
_entry.id   AF-A0A661VBS7-F1
#
_cell.length_a   1.000
_cell.length_b   1.000
_cell.length_c   1.000
_cell.angle_alpha   90.00
_cell.angle_beta   90.00
_cell.angle_gamma   90.00
#
_symmetry.space_group_name_H-M   'P 1'
#
loop_
_entity.id
_entity.type
_entity.pdbx_description
1 polymer ?
#
loop_
_entity_poly.entity_id
_entity_poly.type
_entity_poly.pdbx_seq_one_letter_code
_entity_poly.pdbx_strand_id
1 'polypeptide(L)' 'MSSRLVEIFEDQKLVQKIKKKLPYLFQLAELESSRAGKIGMEVGSLREKIIVALLIYK' A
#
# COMPACT_ATOMS: atom_id res chain seq x y z
N MET A 1 23.44 4.88 11.49
CA MET A 1 22.13 4.57 12.09
C MET A 1 21.19 4.24 10.95
N SER A 2 20.81 2.97 10.75
CA SER A 2 19.66 2.66 9.89
C SER A 2 18.42 3.20 10.60
N SER A 3 17.56 3.92 9.88
CA SER A 3 16.23 4.21 10.40
C SER A 3 15.43 2.91 10.37
N ARG A 4 14.54 2.69 11.35
CA ARG A 4 13.63 1.52 11.36
C ARG A 4 12.87 1.35 10.05
N LEU A 5 12.66 2.43 9.29
CA LEU A 5 12.06 2.38 7.96
C LEU A 5 12.93 1.67 6.92
N VAL A 6 14.24 1.82 6.96
CA VAL A 6 15.16 1.15 6.02
C VAL A 6 15.14 -0.37 6.25
N GLU A 7 15.07 -0.80 7.51
CA GLU A 7 15.05 -2.22 7.89
C GLU A 7 13.81 -2.96 7.35
N ILE A 8 12.68 -2.26 7.15
CA ILE A 8 11.46 -2.82 6.55
C ILE A 8 11.72 -3.31 5.11
N PHE A 9 12.63 -2.67 4.37
CA PHE A 9 12.98 -3.06 3.01
C PHE A 9 13.95 -4.24 2.94
N GLU A 10 14.58 -4.60 4.07
CA GLU A 10 15.49 -5.76 4.17
C GLU A 10 14.72 -7.05 4.53
N ASP A 11 13.52 -6.94 5.12
CA ASP A 11 12.64 -8.07 5.42
C ASP A 11 12.10 -8.71 4.13
N GLN A 12 12.76 -9.78 3.69
CA GLN A 12 12.40 -10.53 2.48
C GLN A 12 10.96 -11.06 2.52
N LYS A 13 10.44 -11.48 3.69
CA LYS A 13 9.06 -11.99 3.78
C LYS A 13 8.07 -10.86 3.53
N LEU A 14 8.33 -9.69 4.11
CA LEU A 14 7.51 -8.51 3.92
C LEU A 14 7.57 -8.02 2.46
N VAL A 15 8.77 -7.93 1.87
CA VAL A 15 8.95 -7.55 0.46
C VAL A 15 8.18 -8.48 -0.46
N GLN A 16 8.23 -9.80 -0.24
CA GLN A 16 7.47 -10.76 -1.04
C GLN A 16 5.95 -10.60 -0.85
N LYS A 17 5.50 -10.30 0.37
CA LYS A 17 4.08 -10.01 0.65
C LYS A 17 3.62 -8.74 -0.06
N ILE A 18 4.40 -7.66 -0.02
CA ILE A 18 4.14 -6.40 -0.71
C ILE A 18 4.02 -6.65 -2.21
N LYS A 19 5.01 -7.31 -2.83
CA LYS A 19 5.01 -7.64 -4.26
C LYS A 19 3.76 -8.43 -4.68
N LYS A 20 3.29 -9.35 -3.84
CA LYS A 20 2.11 -10.19 -4.13
C LYS A 20 0.76 -9.52 -3.85
N LYS A 21 0.68 -8.66 -2.83
CA LYS A 21 -0.61 -8.18 -2.29
C LYS A 21 -0.88 -6.70 -2.54
N LEU A 22 0.15 -5.85 -2.57
CA LEU A 22 -0.02 -4.40 -2.72
C LEU A 22 -0.70 -4.03 -4.05
N PRO A 23 -0.37 -4.64 -5.22
CA PRO A 23 -1.07 -4.35 -6.47
C PRO A 23 -2.57 -4.62 -6.38
N TYR A 24 -2.96 -5.74 -5.77
CA TYR A 24 -4.36 -6.10 -5.59
C TYR A 24 -5.09 -5.13 -4.65
N LEU A 25 -4.47 -4.75 -3.52
CA LEU A 25 -5.06 -3.78 -2.60
C LEU A 25 -5.21 -2.39 -3.23
N PHE A 26 -4.26 -1.98 -4.07
CA PHE A 26 -4.35 -0.71 -4.79
C PHE A 26 -5.42 -0.73 -5.87
N GLN A 27 -5.63 -1.88 -6.55
CA GLN A 27 -6.75 -2.05 -7.46
C GLN A 27 -8.10 -1.92 -6.74
N LEU A 28 -8.24 -2.49 -5.53
CA LEU A 28 -9.45 -2.30 -4.72
C LEU A 28 -9.66 -0.81 -4.36
N ALA A 29 -8.59 -0.12 -3.96
CA ALA A 29 -8.67 1.31 -3.66
C ALA A 29 -9.11 2.15 -4.87
N GLU A 30 -8.62 1.81 -6.07
CA GLU A 30 -9.04 2.44 -7.32
C GLU A 30 -10.52 2.18 -7.61
N LEU A 31 -11.00 0.95 -7.44
CA LEU A 31 -12.41 0.62 -7.65
C LEU A 31 -13.33 1.39 -6.68
N GLU A 32 -12.95 1.52 -5.42
CA GLU A 32 -13.69 2.30 -4.42
C GLU A 32 -13.69 3.81 -4.69
N SER A 33 -12.63 4.32 -5.32
CA SER A 33 -12.43 5.74 -5.64
C SER A 33 -12.73 6.06 -7.11
N SER A 34 -13.45 5.19 -7.82
CA SER A 34 -13.75 5.36 -9.23
C SER A 34 -15.22 5.69 -9.47
N ARG A 35 -15.46 6.60 -10.43
CA ARG A 35 -16.79 6.89 -10.96
C ARG A 35 -16.74 6.82 -12.48
N ALA A 36 -17.64 6.01 -13.07
CA ALA A 36 -17.68 5.78 -14.52
C ALA A 36 -16.31 5.37 -15.12
N GLY A 37 -15.54 4.57 -14.39
CA GLY A 37 -14.20 4.11 -14.81
C GLY A 37 -13.11 5.18 -14.76
N LYS A 38 -13.36 6.33 -14.13
CA LYS A 38 -12.37 7.37 -13.87
C LYS A 38 -12.01 7.36 -12.39
N ILE A 39 -10.72 7.25 -12.11
CA ILE A 39 -10.17 7.27 -10.76
C ILE A 39 -10.10 8.72 -10.28
N GLY A 40 -10.71 9.02 -9.14
CA GLY A 40 -10.61 10.30 -8.46
C GLY A 40 -9.29 10.45 -7.69
N MET A 41 -8.88 11.69 -7.42
CA MET A 41 -7.63 11.97 -6.71
C MET A 41 -7.65 11.46 -5.26
N GLU A 42 -8.84 11.30 -4.67
CA GLU A 42 -9.06 10.75 -3.32
C GLU A 42 -8.52 9.32 -3.16
N VAL A 43 -8.26 8.61 -4.27
CA VAL A 43 -7.54 7.32 -4.26
C VAL A 43 -6.21 7.40 -3.52
N GLY A 44 -5.55 8.57 -3.56
CA GLY A 44 -4.29 8.81 -2.85
C GLY A 44 -4.45 8.63 -1.34
N SER A 45 -5.51 9.19 -0.76
CA SER A 45 -5.82 9.07 0.67
C SER A 45 -6.14 7.62 1.05
N LEU A 46 -6.75 6.84 0.16
CA LEU A 46 -7.06 5.43 0.40
C LEU A 46 -5.80 4.55 0.31
N ARG A 47 -4.92 4.81 -0.65
CA ARG A 47 -3.60 4.18 -0.77
C ARG A 47 -2.72 4.48 0.45
N GLU A 48 -2.74 5.71 0.96
CA GLU A 48 -2.03 6.09 2.18
C GLU A 48 -2.45 5.22 3.37
N LYS A 49 -3.76 5.06 3.58
CA LYS A 49 -4.29 4.19 4.65
C LYS A 49 -3.79 2.75 4.55
N ILE A 50 -3.68 2.22 3.33
CA ILE A 50 -3.12 0.87 3.10
C ILE A 50 -1.65 0.80 3.55
N ILE A 51 -0.83 1.83 3.23
CA ILE A 51 0.57 1.88 3.64
C ILE A 51 0.70 2.08 5.15
N VAL A 52 -0.10 2.94 5.77
CA VAL A 52 -0.10 3.13 7.22
C VAL A 52 -0.47 1.83 7.95
N ALA A 53 -1.48 1.10 7.45
CA ALA A 53 -1.86 -0.20 7.99
C ALA A 53 -0.73 -1.24 7.88
N LEU A 54 0.05 -1.21 6.81
CA LEU A 54 1.25 -2.06 6.66
C LEU A 54 2.32 -1.73 7.72
N LEU A 55 2.51 -0.45 8.03
CA LEU A 55 3.45 -0.01 9.07
C LEU A 55 2.98 -0.40 10.47
N ILE A 56 1.68 -0.36 10.75
CA ILE A 56 1.09 -0.82 12.03
C ILE A 56 1.23 -2.34 12.19
N TYR A 57 1.11 -3.09 11.09
CA TYR A 57 1.22 -4.55 11.09
C TYR A 57 2.65 -5.04 11.40
N LYS A 58 3.68 -4.23 11.18
CA LYS A 58 5.10 -4.63 11.23
C LYS A 58 5.74 -4.36 12.59
#